data_AF-A0AAW1SFD2-F1
#
_entry.id   AF-A0AAW1SFD2-F1
#
_cell.length_a   1.000
_cell.length_b   1.000
_cell.length_c   1.000
_cell.angle_alpha   90.00
_cell.angle_beta   90.00
_cell.angle_gamma   90.00
#
_symmetry.space_group_name_H-M   'P 1'
#
loop_
_entity.id
_entity.type
_entity.pdbx_description
1 polymer ?
#
loop_
_entity_poly.entity_id
_entity_poly.type
_entity_poly.pdbx_seq_one_letter_code
_entity_poly.pdbx_strand_id
1 'polypeptide(L)'
;MEDVLVDAAGLLQPTNYPAVDGLKLPDKLLRIFAHTDFEILTLPVSASWAAWAGGCITCNSGDALQYLSDDRLKSTYHRVRTPRHNEYKGARASMAYFANVRNSTLLQGPLKKYPALTFNDILAKKLQEPHNKIDEKDLEKYTPEEYLQYQDNVPTGPEFEGATAVA
;
A
#
# COMPACT_ATOMS: atom_id res chain seq x y z
N MET A 1 -3.46 5.61 -32.81
CA MET A 1 -3.22 4.43 -31.95
C MET A 1 -2.03 4.66 -31.02
N GLU A 2 -1.09 5.53 -31.40
CA GLU A 2 0.08 5.92 -30.57
C GLU A 2 -0.29 6.69 -29.29
N ASP A 3 -1.38 7.48 -29.28
CA ASP A 3 -1.81 8.25 -28.10
C ASP A 3 -2.38 7.44 -26.92
N VAL A 4 -2.74 6.15 -27.13
CA VAL A 4 -3.42 5.36 -26.08
C VAL A 4 -2.43 4.83 -25.04
N LEU A 5 -1.15 4.67 -25.40
CA LEU A 5 -0.10 4.14 -24.52
C LEU A 5 0.62 5.22 -23.71
N VAL A 6 0.57 6.49 -24.11
CA VAL A 6 1.26 7.60 -23.43
C VAL A 6 0.64 7.90 -22.06
N ASP A 7 -0.59 7.42 -21.82
CA ASP A 7 -1.36 7.68 -20.61
C ASP A 7 -1.92 6.38 -20.00
N ALA A 8 -1.22 5.26 -20.21
CA ALA A 8 -1.55 3.98 -19.58
C ALA A 8 -1.29 4.06 -18.07
N ALA A 9 -2.36 4.07 -17.29
CA ALA A 9 -2.33 4.23 -15.84
C ALA A 9 -2.40 2.88 -15.13
N GLY A 10 -1.48 1.97 -15.43
CA GLY A 10 -1.41 0.68 -14.77
C GLY A 10 0.02 0.36 -14.40
N LEU A 11 0.27 -0.01 -13.14
CA LEU A 11 1.59 -0.44 -12.69
C LEU A 11 1.52 -1.88 -12.21
N LEU A 12 2.43 -2.72 -12.71
CA LEU A 12 2.60 -4.09 -12.23
C LEU A 12 3.87 -4.16 -11.40
N GLN A 13 3.74 -4.50 -10.12
CA GLN A 13 4.88 -4.64 -9.21
C GLN A 13 5.09 -6.12 -8.85
N PRO A 14 6.10 -6.78 -9.45
CA PRO A 14 6.58 -8.06 -8.96
C PRO A 14 7.36 -7.84 -7.65
N THR A 15 7.10 -8.67 -6.65
CA THR A 15 7.78 -8.64 -5.36
C THR A 15 8.22 -10.04 -4.98
N ASN A 16 9.51 -10.19 -4.69
CA ASN A 16 10.07 -11.42 -4.15
C ASN A 16 10.35 -11.25 -2.65
N TYR A 17 9.75 -12.10 -1.82
CA TYR A 17 10.12 -12.19 -0.41
C TYR A 17 11.10 -13.35 -0.24
N PRO A 18 12.35 -13.08 0.19
CA PRO A 18 13.34 -14.11 0.42
C PRO A 18 12.89 -15.12 1.49
N ALA A 19 13.43 -16.34 1.40
CA ALA A 19 13.25 -17.37 2.40
C ALA A 19 13.79 -16.94 3.77
N VAL A 20 13.16 -17.46 4.81
CA VAL A 20 13.49 -17.18 6.21
C VAL A 20 13.76 -18.45 7.01
N ASP A 21 13.82 -19.60 6.34
CA ASP A 21 14.21 -20.88 6.92
C ASP A 21 15.57 -20.77 7.64
N GLY A 22 15.63 -21.31 8.86
CA GLY A 22 16.84 -21.26 9.69
C GLY A 22 17.08 -19.92 10.40
N LEU A 23 16.34 -18.86 10.09
CA LEU A 23 16.43 -17.58 10.80
C LEU A 23 15.58 -17.58 12.08
N LYS A 24 16.15 -17.06 13.17
CA LYS A 24 15.42 -16.77 14.41
C LYS A 24 14.90 -15.34 14.35
N LEU A 25 13.67 -15.16 13.86
CA LEU A 25 13.04 -13.85 13.71
C LEU A 25 11.88 -13.69 14.70
N PRO A 26 11.61 -12.46 15.18
CA PRO A 26 10.43 -12.19 15.98
C PRO A 26 9.13 -12.47 15.23
N ASP A 27 8.14 -13.04 15.91
CA ASP A 27 6.83 -13.40 15.31
C ASP A 27 6.05 -12.20 14.73
N LYS A 28 6.30 -10.99 15.24
CA LYS A 28 5.63 -9.75 14.79
C LYS A 28 6.39 -9.01 13.67
N LEU A 29 7.58 -9.47 13.30
CA LEU A 29 8.43 -8.75 12.36
C LEU A 29 7.75 -8.57 11.00
N LEU A 30 7.57 -7.33 10.57
CA LEU A 30 7.00 -7.00 9.28
C LEU A 30 8.07 -7.01 8.18
N ARG A 31 7.66 -7.50 7.00
CA ARG A 31 8.36 -7.39 5.71
C ARG A 31 7.97 -6.12 4.97
N ILE A 32 6.72 -5.68 5.15
CA ILE A 32 6.20 -4.39 4.69
C ILE A 32 5.34 -3.85 5.83
N PHE A 33 5.57 -2.59 6.20
CA PHE A 33 4.81 -1.90 7.24
C PHE A 33 3.33 -1.77 6.88
N ALA A 34 2.50 -1.44 7.86
CA ALA A 34 1.11 -1.11 7.58
C ALA A 34 1.04 0.13 6.69
N HIS A 35 0.35 0.01 5.56
CA HIS A 35 0.16 1.13 4.64
C HIS A 35 -1.13 0.98 3.86
N THR A 36 -1.55 2.07 3.23
CA THR A 36 -2.51 2.05 2.13
C THR A 36 -1.79 2.23 0.79
N ASP A 37 -2.48 1.79 -0.26
CA ASP A 37 -2.05 1.97 -1.65
C ASP A 37 -2.57 3.31 -2.18
N PHE A 38 -1.84 3.99 -3.06
CA PHE A 38 -2.23 5.31 -3.56
C PHE A 38 -3.33 5.26 -4.62
N GLU A 39 -3.50 4.09 -5.22
CA GLU A 39 -4.20 3.89 -6.47
C GLU A 39 -5.72 3.82 -6.34
N ILE A 40 -6.45 3.61 -7.44
CA ILE A 40 -7.91 3.45 -7.38
C ILE A 40 -8.26 2.05 -6.88
N LEU A 41 -7.62 1.01 -7.45
CA LEU A 41 -7.74 -0.37 -6.99
C LEU A 41 -6.37 -1.06 -7.04
N THR A 42 -6.13 -1.94 -6.08
CA THR A 42 -5.00 -2.89 -6.13
C THR A 42 -5.51 -4.31 -6.27
N LEU A 43 -4.92 -5.05 -7.20
CA LEU A 43 -5.21 -6.45 -7.48
C LEU A 43 -3.98 -7.31 -7.11
N PRO A 44 -3.80 -7.68 -5.82
CA PRO A 44 -2.70 -8.54 -5.45
C PRO A 44 -2.97 -9.99 -5.86
N VAL A 45 -1.95 -10.57 -6.48
CA VAL A 45 -1.80 -11.99 -6.79
C VAL A 45 -0.61 -12.50 -6.00
N SER A 46 -0.85 -13.41 -5.06
CA SER A 46 0.20 -14.01 -4.26
C SER A 46 0.40 -15.47 -4.63
N ALA A 47 1.60 -15.85 -5.03
CA ALA A 47 2.02 -17.25 -5.03
C ALA A 47 2.37 -17.66 -3.58
N SER A 48 1.33 -17.97 -2.79
CA SER A 48 1.30 -18.62 -1.46
C SER A 48 1.86 -17.89 -0.21
N TRP A 49 1.10 -17.90 0.91
CA TRP A 49 1.47 -18.18 2.34
C TRP A 49 0.17 -18.27 3.18
N ALA A 50 -0.55 -19.39 3.04
CA ALA A 50 -1.83 -19.79 3.67
C ALA A 50 -3.16 -19.17 3.14
N ALA A 51 -4.12 -20.08 2.92
CA ALA A 51 -5.56 -19.96 2.62
C ALA A 51 -6.00 -18.97 1.53
N TRP A 52 -5.32 -18.94 0.39
CA TRP A 52 -5.92 -18.40 -0.84
C TRP A 52 -6.64 -19.55 -1.52
N ALA A 53 -7.94 -19.41 -1.77
CA ALA A 53 -8.63 -20.30 -2.70
C ALA A 53 -7.88 -20.20 -4.04
N GLY A 54 -7.21 -21.27 -4.44
CA GLY A 54 -6.44 -21.27 -5.68
C GLY A 54 -7.29 -20.76 -6.85
N GLY A 55 -6.73 -19.84 -7.63
CA GLY A 55 -7.42 -19.24 -8.78
C GLY A 55 -8.13 -17.91 -8.51
N CYS A 56 -8.06 -17.35 -7.29
CA CYS A 56 -8.62 -16.04 -6.98
C CYS A 56 -7.56 -14.92 -6.98
N ILE A 57 -7.98 -13.74 -7.45
CA ILE A 57 -7.28 -12.47 -7.30
C ILE A 57 -8.05 -11.66 -6.26
N THR A 58 -7.38 -11.15 -5.22
CA THR A 58 -8.03 -10.20 -4.31
C THR A 58 -8.07 -8.82 -4.92
N CYS A 59 -9.01 -8.00 -4.48
CA CYS A 59 -9.12 -6.61 -4.88
C CYS A 59 -9.27 -5.76 -3.61
N ASN A 60 -8.53 -4.66 -3.53
CA ASN A 60 -8.65 -3.68 -2.46
C ASN A 60 -8.84 -2.28 -3.05
N SER A 61 -9.43 -1.38 -2.26
CA SER A 61 -9.53 0.05 -2.59
C SER A 61 -8.26 0.77 -2.15
N GLY A 62 -7.76 1.69 -2.98
CA GLY A 62 -6.69 2.61 -2.60
C GLY A 62 -7.16 4.04 -2.34
N ASP A 63 -6.20 4.91 -2.08
CA ASP A 63 -6.38 6.28 -1.61
C ASP A 63 -7.15 7.14 -2.61
N ALA A 64 -6.82 7.04 -3.91
CA ALA A 64 -7.51 7.80 -4.94
C ALA A 64 -9.01 7.46 -5.02
N LEU A 65 -9.39 6.20 -4.73
CA LEU A 65 -10.80 5.80 -4.70
C LEU A 65 -11.50 6.29 -3.43
N GLN A 66 -10.80 6.32 -2.30
CA GLN A 66 -11.32 6.96 -1.09
C GLN A 66 -11.57 8.46 -1.30
N TYR A 67 -10.64 9.14 -1.97
CA TYR A 67 -10.77 10.54 -2.36
C TYR A 67 -11.97 10.77 -3.28
N LEU A 68 -12.06 10.00 -4.37
CA LEU A 68 -13.12 10.11 -5.36
C LEU A 68 -14.50 9.72 -4.81
N SER A 69 -14.56 8.89 -3.79
CA SER A 69 -15.83 8.42 -3.22
C SER A 69 -16.32 9.23 -2.02
N ASP A 70 -15.64 10.32 -1.67
CA ASP A 70 -15.86 11.08 -0.43
C ASP A 70 -15.94 10.14 0.78
N ASP A 71 -14.90 9.32 0.97
CA ASP A 71 -14.80 8.38 2.10
C ASP A 71 -15.78 7.20 2.11
N ARG A 72 -16.64 7.04 1.10
CA ARG A 72 -17.57 5.89 1.05
C ARG A 72 -16.86 4.56 0.82
N LEU A 73 -15.77 4.57 0.07
CA LEU A 73 -14.91 3.40 -0.16
C LEU A 73 -13.57 3.66 0.50
N LYS A 74 -13.37 3.10 1.69
CA LYS A 74 -12.15 3.32 2.46
C LYS A 74 -10.97 2.56 1.86
N SER A 75 -9.83 3.24 1.81
CA SER A 75 -8.55 2.67 1.43
C SER A 75 -8.17 1.57 2.41
N THR A 76 -7.63 0.47 1.89
CA THR A 76 -7.39 -0.73 2.69
C THR A 76 -5.99 -0.71 3.29
N TYR A 77 -5.92 -0.53 4.61
CA TYR A 77 -4.68 -0.76 5.33
C TYR A 77 -4.29 -2.23 5.25
N HIS A 78 -3.06 -2.48 4.83
CA HIS A 78 -2.50 -3.81 4.76
C HIS A 78 -1.01 -3.79 5.09
N ARG A 79 -0.50 -4.97 5.45
CA ARG A 79 0.91 -5.18 5.81
C ARG A 79 1.33 -6.57 5.40
N VAL A 80 2.63 -6.77 5.25
CA VAL A 80 3.19 -8.11 5.05
C VAL A 80 4.04 -8.46 6.25
N ARG A 81 3.66 -9.53 6.94
CA ARG A 81 4.42 -10.07 8.07
C ARG A 81 5.38 -11.16 7.63
N THR A 82 6.41 -11.38 8.44
CA THR A 82 7.21 -12.61 8.35
C THR A 82 6.34 -13.83 8.70
N PRO A 83 6.55 -14.98 8.05
CA PRO A 83 5.85 -16.21 8.42
C PRO A 83 6.13 -16.63 9.88
N ARG A 84 5.11 -17.17 10.54
CA ARG A 84 5.19 -17.72 11.91
C ARG A 84 5.94 -19.05 11.91
N HIS A 85 6.27 -19.54 13.11
CA HIS A 85 7.00 -20.80 13.26
C HIS A 85 6.36 -22.00 12.53
N ASN A 86 5.03 -22.08 12.53
CA ASN A 86 4.24 -23.17 11.95
C ASN A 86 3.75 -22.90 10.51
N GLU A 87 4.20 -21.81 9.90
CA GLU A 87 3.88 -21.49 8.51
C GLU A 87 5.03 -21.94 7.61
N TYR A 88 4.76 -22.08 6.31
CA TYR A 88 5.82 -22.26 5.32
C TYR A 88 6.82 -21.08 5.50
N LYS A 89 8.14 -21.29 5.28
CA LYS A 89 9.19 -20.27 5.45
C LYS A 89 10.14 -20.07 4.25
N GLY A 90 9.91 -20.76 3.13
CA GLY A 90 10.68 -20.61 1.89
C GLY A 90 10.52 -19.24 1.21
N ALA A 91 10.89 -19.13 -0.07
CA ALA A 91 10.71 -17.90 -0.83
C ALA A 91 9.26 -17.73 -1.33
N ARG A 92 8.86 -16.47 -1.56
CA ARG A 92 7.52 -16.11 -2.06
C ARG A 92 7.60 -15.13 -3.21
N ALA A 93 6.90 -15.44 -4.28
CA ALA A 93 6.57 -14.44 -5.29
C ALA A 93 5.18 -13.85 -5.02
N SER A 94 5.08 -12.53 -5.10
CA SER A 94 3.81 -11.81 -5.14
C SER A 94 3.87 -10.83 -6.30
N MET A 95 2.71 -10.48 -6.82
CA MET A 95 2.57 -9.51 -7.89
C MET A 95 1.35 -8.66 -7.57
N ALA A 96 1.52 -7.35 -7.50
CA ALA A 96 0.41 -6.42 -7.34
C ALA A 96 0.20 -5.71 -8.68
N TYR A 97 -1.03 -5.71 -9.17
CA TYR A 97 -1.43 -4.80 -10.25
C TYR A 97 -2.17 -3.62 -9.66
N PHE A 98 -1.63 -2.43 -9.83
CA PHE A 98 -2.22 -1.18 -9.41
C PHE A 98 -2.97 -0.56 -10.59
N ALA A 99 -4.29 -0.51 -10.48
CA ALA A 99 -5.16 0.12 -11.46
C ALA A 99 -5.29 1.61 -11.12
N ASN A 100 -4.65 2.45 -11.92
CA ASN A 100 -4.70 3.90 -11.79
C ASN A 100 -5.65 4.54 -12.79
N VAL A 101 -6.06 5.76 -12.44
CA VAL A 101 -6.55 6.74 -13.41
C VAL A 101 -5.36 7.48 -14.02
N ARG A 102 -5.59 8.10 -15.18
CA ARG A 102 -4.59 8.94 -15.84
C ARG A 102 -4.10 10.03 -14.89
N ASN A 103 -2.83 10.41 -14.99
CA ASN A 103 -2.22 11.43 -14.15
C ASN A 103 -2.97 12.76 -14.20
N SER A 104 -3.53 13.10 -15.36
CA SER A 104 -4.31 14.31 -15.61
C SER A 104 -5.77 14.23 -15.16
N THR A 105 -6.24 13.05 -14.70
CA THR A 105 -7.63 12.86 -14.27
C THR A 105 -7.91 13.70 -13.05
N LEU A 106 -8.89 14.59 -13.17
CA LEU A 106 -9.40 15.37 -12.04
C LEU A 106 -10.29 14.48 -11.16
N LEU A 107 -9.88 14.31 -9.91
CA LEU A 107 -10.60 13.57 -8.89
C LEU A 107 -11.37 14.54 -8.01
N GLN A 108 -12.68 14.34 -7.94
CA GLN A 108 -13.60 15.14 -7.15
C GLN A 108 -14.80 14.26 -6.78
N GLY A 109 -15.00 14.01 -5.48
CA GLY A 109 -16.14 13.23 -5.04
C GLY A 109 -17.49 13.94 -5.20
N PRO A 110 -18.60 13.17 -5.24
CA PRO A 110 -19.96 13.69 -5.46
C PRO A 110 -20.43 14.71 -4.41
N LEU A 111 -19.99 14.59 -3.17
CA LEU A 111 -20.26 15.51 -2.05
C LEU A 111 -19.23 16.63 -1.96
N LYS A 112 -18.19 16.60 -2.79
CA LYS A 112 -17.09 17.58 -2.80
C LYS A 112 -16.45 17.76 -1.42
N LYS A 113 -16.26 16.66 -0.69
CA LYS A 113 -15.67 16.67 0.66
C LYS A 113 -14.22 17.17 0.63
N TYR A 114 -13.50 16.85 -0.44
CA TYR A 114 -12.14 17.28 -0.72
C TYR A 114 -12.14 18.25 -1.92
N PRO A 115 -11.11 19.10 -2.09
CA PRO A 115 -10.98 19.92 -3.31
C PRO A 115 -10.84 19.07 -4.57
N ALA A 116 -11.02 19.65 -5.75
CA ALA A 116 -10.68 18.96 -6.99
C ALA A 116 -9.15 18.91 -7.13
N LEU A 117 -8.58 17.72 -7.24
CA LEU A 117 -7.13 17.51 -7.47
C LEU A 117 -6.92 16.53 -8.61
N THR A 118 -5.86 16.70 -9.40
CA THR A 118 -5.50 15.66 -10.36
C THR A 118 -4.91 14.45 -9.63
N PHE A 119 -4.94 13.26 -10.24
CA PHE A 119 -4.28 12.08 -9.67
C PHE A 119 -2.78 12.34 -9.44
N ASN A 120 -2.12 13.06 -10.35
CA ASN A 120 -0.72 13.47 -10.17
C ASN A 120 -0.52 14.38 -8.95
N ASP A 121 -1.46 15.26 -8.63
CA ASP A 121 -1.39 16.11 -7.43
C ASP A 121 -1.50 15.28 -6.14
N ILE A 122 -2.37 14.25 -6.14
CA ILE A 122 -2.49 13.31 -5.01
C ILE A 122 -1.18 12.54 -4.82
N LEU A 123 -0.61 12.01 -5.90
CA LEU A 123 0.68 11.31 -5.86
C LEU A 123 1.82 12.22 -5.37
N ALA A 124 1.89 13.45 -5.88
CA ALA A 124 2.92 14.42 -5.48
C ALA A 124 2.82 14.76 -3.99
N LYS A 125 1.61 14.94 -3.46
CA LYS A 125 1.39 15.13 -2.01
C LYS A 125 1.88 13.93 -1.20
N LYS A 126 1.55 12.71 -1.62
CA LYS A 126 1.95 11.48 -0.92
C LYS A 126 3.46 11.24 -0.95
N LEU A 127 4.15 11.59 -2.04
CA LEU A 127 5.61 11.49 -2.14
C LEU A 127 6.36 12.53 -1.30
N GLN A 128 5.71 13.65 -1.00
CA GLN A 128 6.26 14.72 -0.15
C GLN A 128 6.04 14.47 1.34
N GLU A 129 5.04 13.65 1.71
CA GLU A 129 4.86 13.24 3.09
C GLU A 129 6.16 12.57 3.56
N PRO A 130 6.74 13.02 4.70
CA PRO A 130 7.83 12.29 5.30
C PRO A 130 7.24 10.95 5.71
N HIS A 131 7.37 9.94 4.85
CA HIS A 131 7.19 8.58 5.30
C HIS A 131 8.14 8.45 6.46
N ASN A 132 7.63 8.24 7.67
CA ASN A 132 8.42 7.74 8.78
C ASN A 132 9.04 6.45 8.23
N LYS A 133 10.24 6.57 7.70
CA LYS A 133 11.08 5.53 7.15
C LYS A 133 12.35 5.67 7.96
N ILE A 134 12.63 4.68 8.79
CA ILE A 134 13.99 4.50 9.30
C ILE A 134 14.85 4.25 8.06
N ASP A 135 15.75 5.18 7.77
CA ASP A 135 16.77 4.93 6.76
C ASP A 135 17.60 3.71 7.18
N GLU A 136 18.06 2.91 6.22
CA GLU A 136 18.86 1.71 6.51
C GLU A 136 20.07 2.02 7.41
N LYS A 137 20.69 3.18 7.20
CA LYS A 137 21.82 3.71 8.01
C LYS A 137 21.47 4.00 9.47
N ASP A 138 20.18 4.15 9.77
CA ASP A 138 19.67 4.49 11.10
C ASP A 138 19.16 3.24 11.84
N LEU A 139 19.12 2.06 11.20
CA LEU A 139 18.68 0.81 11.83
C LEU A 139 19.51 0.44 13.05
N GLU A 140 20.82 0.74 13.03
CA GLU A 140 21.73 0.48 14.16
C GLU A 140 21.39 1.29 15.42
N LYS A 141 20.56 2.34 15.29
CA LYS A 141 20.15 3.20 16.41
C LYS A 141 18.99 2.62 17.21
N TYR A 142 18.35 1.54 16.73
CA TYR A 142 17.18 0.95 17.37
C TYR A 142 17.53 -0.43 17.94
N THR A 143 17.12 -0.66 19.18
CA THR A 143 17.02 -2.03 19.70
C THR A 143 15.94 -2.81 18.92
N PRO A 144 16.00 -4.15 18.89
CA PRO A 144 14.96 -4.96 18.26
C PRO A 144 13.54 -4.65 18.76
N GLU A 145 13.39 -4.38 20.07
CA GLU A 145 12.11 -4.01 20.69
C GLU A 145 11.61 -2.65 20.22
N GLU A 146 12.48 -1.63 20.20
CA GLU A 146 12.14 -0.29 19.69
C GLU A 146 11.79 -0.34 18.22
N TYR A 147 12.51 -1.14 17.43
CA TYR A 147 12.21 -1.32 16.01
C TYR A 147 10.82 -1.93 15.80
N LEU A 148 10.47 -2.98 16.56
CA LEU A 148 9.12 -3.58 16.49
C LEU A 148 8.01 -2.60 16.92
N GLN A 149 8.23 -1.81 17.98
CA GLN A 149 7.29 -0.78 18.40
C GLN A 149 7.11 0.30 17.33
N TYR A 150 8.19 0.70 16.67
CA TYR A 150 8.13 1.61 15.55
C TYR A 150 7.27 1.04 14.41
N GLN A 151 7.46 -0.24 14.03
CA GLN A 151 6.66 -0.87 12.96
C GLN A 151 5.14 -0.84 13.24
N ASP A 152 4.75 -0.95 14.52
CA ASP A 152 3.35 -0.93 14.94
C ASP A 152 2.75 0.49 14.98
N ASN A 153 3.57 1.53 15.16
CA ASN A 153 3.12 2.91 15.34
C ASN A 153 3.23 3.79 14.07
N VAL A 154 3.63 3.20 12.94
CA VAL A 154 3.83 3.93 11.69
C VAL A 154 2.96 3.36 10.55
N PRO A 155 1.63 3.26 10.71
CA PRO A 155 0.77 3.07 9.56
C PRO A 155 0.78 4.34 8.71
N THR A 156 1.10 4.23 7.42
CA THR A 156 0.97 5.34 6.47
C THR A 156 -0.36 5.23 5.73
N GLY A 157 -1.20 6.27 5.78
CA GLY A 157 -2.57 6.19 5.28
C GLY A 157 -3.02 7.37 4.40
N PRO A 158 -4.29 7.38 3.97
CA PRO A 158 -4.89 8.39 3.09
C PRO A 158 -5.25 9.66 3.86
N GLU A 159 -4.35 10.18 4.68
CA GLU A 159 -4.57 11.45 5.35
C GLU A 159 -4.69 12.53 4.27
N PHE A 160 -5.90 13.06 4.09
CA PHE A 160 -6.21 14.10 3.11
C PHE A 160 -6.56 15.39 3.85
N GLU A 161 -5.83 16.47 3.55
CA GLU A 161 -6.12 17.80 4.08
C GLU A 161 -7.41 18.38 3.50
N GLY A 162 -8.07 19.24 4.28
CA GLY A 162 -9.19 20.05 3.79
C GLY A 162 -10.55 19.35 3.75
N ALA A 163 -10.74 18.26 4.50
CA ALA A 163 -12.06 17.68 4.69
C ALA A 163 -13.01 18.71 5.31
N THR A 164 -13.89 19.29 4.52
CA THR A 164 -15.02 20.04 5.07
C THR A 164 -15.97 19.05 5.72
N ALA A 165 -16.26 19.27 7.00
CA ALA A 165 -17.34 18.55 7.68
C ALA A 165 -18.64 18.90 6.97
N VAL A 166 -19.13 17.99 6.12
CA VAL A 166 -20.45 18.12 5.53
C VAL A 166 -21.44 17.80 6.65
N ALA A 167 -22.15 18.83 7.11
CA ALA A 167 -23.19 18.75 8.14
C ALA A 167 -24.40 17.91 7.68
#